data_AF-A0A518V9A7-F1
#
_entry.id   AF-A0A518V9A7-F1
#
_cell.length_a   1.000
_cell.length_b   1.000
_cell.length_c   1.000
_cell.angle_alpha   90.00
_cell.angle_beta   90.00
_cell.angle_gamma   90.00
#
_symmetry.space_group_name_H-M   'P 1'
#
loop_
_entity.id
_entity.type
_entity.pdbx_description
1 polymer ?
#
loop_
_entity_poly.entity_id
_entity_poly.type
_entity_poly.pdbx_seq_one_letter_code
_entity_poly.pdbx_strand_id
1 'polypeptide(L)'
;MAQTIKFSELRLGQFIAHGDDVITQKKALERHNEGTTEPMYTVTQEFIDSILHQIYDDYVKGIDKEKYTAPNDGMLIVFDEVVSR
;
A
#
# COMPACT_ATOMS: atom_id res chain seq x y z
N MET A 1 -14.23 5.99 -10.84
CA MET A 1 -14.53 5.51 -9.48
C MET A 1 -13.32 4.73 -9.01
N ALA A 2 -12.77 5.03 -7.83
CA ALA A 2 -11.69 4.23 -7.27
C ALA A 2 -12.24 2.83 -6.93
N GLN A 3 -11.51 1.78 -7.28
CA GLN A 3 -11.89 0.43 -6.89
C GLN A 3 -11.61 0.26 -5.39
N THR A 4 -12.54 -0.37 -4.67
CA THR A 4 -12.44 -0.60 -3.22
C THR A 4 -12.40 -2.09 -2.92
N ILE A 5 -11.67 -2.48 -1.89
CA ILE A 5 -11.63 -3.85 -1.36
C ILE A 5 -11.80 -3.81 0.16
N LYS A 6 -12.47 -4.81 0.74
CA LYS A 6 -12.54 -4.89 2.19
C LYS A 6 -11.23 -5.39 2.77
N PHE A 7 -10.87 -4.90 3.96
CA PHE A 7 -9.69 -5.38 4.67
C PHE A 7 -9.72 -6.90 4.91
N SER A 8 -10.89 -7.45 5.19
CA SER A 8 -11.11 -8.89 5.36
C SER A 8 -10.95 -9.72 4.08
N GLU A 9 -10.99 -9.09 2.91
CA GLU A 9 -10.84 -9.74 1.60
C GLU A 9 -9.39 -9.73 1.09
N LEU A 10 -8.48 -9.09 1.82
CA LEU A 10 -7.06 -9.03 1.46
C LEU A 10 -6.43 -10.43 1.50
N ARG A 11 -5.62 -10.75 0.49
CA ARG A 11 -4.86 -12.00 0.47
C ARG A 11 -3.81 -11.97 1.56
N LEU A 12 -3.64 -13.06 2.31
CA LEU A 12 -2.59 -13.16 3.34
C LEU A 12 -1.21 -12.81 2.76
N GLY A 13 -0.46 -11.98 3.50
CA GLY A 13 0.88 -11.55 3.10
C GLY A 13 0.91 -10.38 2.10
N GLN A 14 -0.24 -9.85 1.68
CA GLN A 14 -0.30 -8.68 0.81
C GLN A 14 0.18 -7.42 1.54
N PHE A 15 1.03 -6.65 0.88
CA PHE A 15 1.51 -5.35 1.35
C PHE A 15 0.46 -4.25 1.09
N ILE A 16 0.49 -3.24 1.96
CA ILE A 16 -0.46 -2.12 1.99
C ILE A 16 0.33 -0.82 1.93
N ALA A 17 -0.04 0.08 1.02
CA ALA A 17 0.48 1.44 0.98
C ALA A 17 -0.31 2.32 1.96
N HIS A 18 0.39 3.11 2.76
CA HIS A 18 -0.19 4.04 3.73
C HIS A 18 0.71 5.28 3.82
N GLY A 19 0.24 6.41 3.27
CA GLY A 19 1.08 7.58 3.08
C GLY A 19 2.28 7.26 2.17
N ASP A 20 3.48 7.56 2.65
CA ASP A 20 4.75 7.26 1.97
C ASP A 20 5.35 5.89 2.35
N ASP A 21 4.66 5.12 3.21
CA ASP A 21 5.13 3.84 3.74
C ASP A 21 4.43 2.63 3.11
N VAL A 22 5.13 1.48 3.12
CA VAL A 22 4.57 0.17 2.82
C VAL A 22 4.53 -0.67 4.10
N ILE A 23 3.33 -1.07 4.52
CA ILE A 23 3.06 -1.75 5.78
C ILE A 23 2.42 -3.12 5.57
N THR A 24 2.48 -3.96 6.61
CA THR A 24 1.80 -5.28 6.63
C THR A 24 0.34 -5.15 7.07
N GLN A 25 -0.49 -6.16 6.79
CA GLN A 25 -1.87 -6.23 7.30
C GLN A 25 -1.96 -6.06 8.81
N LYS A 26 -1.06 -6.70 9.57
CA LYS A 26 -1.04 -6.55 11.04
C LYS A 26 -0.87 -5.08 11.42
N LYS A 27 0.08 -4.39 10.79
CA LYS A 27 0.37 -2.99 11.10
C LYS A 27 -0.77 -2.06 10.64
N ALA A 28 -1.39 -2.35 9.50
CA ALA A 28 -2.56 -1.63 9.02
C ALA A 28 -3.74 -1.72 10.01
N LEU A 29 -3.99 -2.91 10.58
CA LEU A 29 -5.01 -3.08 11.62
C LEU A 29 -4.67 -2.32 12.91
N GLU A 30 -3.40 -2.33 13.34
CA GLU A 30 -2.94 -1.52 14.48
C GLU A 30 -3.21 -0.03 14.24
N ARG A 31 -2.83 0.52 13.06
CA ARG A 31 -3.03 1.93 12.70
C ARG A 31 -4.51 2.31 12.63
N HIS A 32 -5.35 1.42 12.10
CA HIS A 32 -6.79 1.64 12.06
C HIS A 32 -7.38 1.73 13.48
N ASN A 33 -6.96 0.82 14.38
CA ASN A 33 -7.40 0.83 15.78
C ASN A 33 -6.84 2.05 16.56
N GLU A 34 -5.69 2.59 16.15
CA GLU A 34 -5.15 3.86 16.65
C GLU A 34 -5.95 5.09 16.16
N GLY A 35 -6.89 4.90 15.22
CA GLY A 35 -7.75 5.96 14.70
C GLY A 35 -7.13 6.77 13.55
N THR A 36 -6.19 6.18 12.80
CA THR A 36 -5.66 6.87 11.61
C THR A 36 -6.78 7.17 10.61
N THR A 37 -6.68 8.34 9.98
CA THR A 37 -7.59 8.77 8.90
C THR A 37 -6.94 8.73 7.53
N GLU A 38 -5.64 8.42 7.48
CA GLU A 38 -4.90 8.28 6.23
C GLU A 38 -5.41 7.06 5.43
N PRO A 39 -5.65 7.23 4.12
CA PRO A 39 -6.16 6.16 3.28
C PRO A 39 -5.11 5.07 3.09
N MET A 40 -5.58 3.82 3.06
CA MET A 40 -4.75 2.65 2.79
C MET A 40 -5.10 2.05 1.44
N TYR A 41 -4.10 1.68 0.66
CA TYR A 41 -4.29 1.08 -0.66
C TYR A 41 -3.61 -0.27 -0.74
N THR A 42 -4.16 -1.20 -1.52
CA THR A 42 -3.41 -2.39 -1.88
C THR A 42 -2.18 -2.01 -2.68
N VAL A 43 -1.11 -2.77 -2.51
CA VAL A 43 0.04 -2.68 -3.41
C VAL A 43 -0.11 -3.75 -4.48
N THR A 44 0.00 -3.35 -5.74
CA THR A 44 -0.01 -4.29 -6.89
C THR A 44 1.38 -4.90 -7.08
N GLN A 45 1.43 -6.10 -7.66
CA GLN A 45 2.72 -6.71 -8.02
C GLN A 45 3.47 -5.85 -9.03
N GLU A 46 2.75 -5.22 -9.97
CA GLU A 46 3.32 -4.30 -10.96
C GLU A 46 4.02 -3.11 -10.29
N PHE A 47 3.45 -2.55 -9.22
CA PHE A 47 4.09 -1.52 -8.43
C PHE A 47 5.39 -2.02 -7.79
N ILE A 48 5.37 -3.21 -7.17
CA ILE A 48 6.57 -3.82 -6.58
C ILE A 48 7.64 -4.05 -7.66
N ASP A 49 7.25 -4.62 -8.80
CA ASP A 49 8.16 -4.92 -9.91
C ASP A 49 8.75 -3.65 -10.51
N SER A 50 7.96 -2.57 -10.57
CA SER A 50 8.43 -1.25 -11.02
C SER A 50 9.48 -0.68 -10.07
N ILE A 51 9.25 -0.74 -8.75
CA ILE A 51 10.22 -0.33 -7.74
C ILE A 51 11.49 -1.18 -7.83
N LEU A 52 11.38 -2.50 -7.96
CA LEU A 52 12.54 -3.39 -8.03
C LEU A 52 13.37 -3.17 -9.30
N HIS A 53 12.71 -3.02 -10.46
CA HIS A 53 13.39 -2.66 -11.71
C HIS A 53 14.10 -1.31 -11.57
N GLN A 54 13.45 -0.34 -10.94
CA GLN A 54 14.01 1.00 -10.82
C GLN A 54 15.16 1.05 -9.82
N ILE A 55 15.10 0.32 -8.70
CA ILE A 55 16.24 0.12 -7.78
C ILE A 55 17.42 -0.53 -8.51
N TYR A 56 17.16 -1.54 -9.34
CA TYR A 56 18.18 -2.20 -10.14
C TYR A 56 18.84 -1.22 -11.13
N ASP A 57 18.03 -0.44 -11.84
CA ASP A 57 18.50 0.58 -12.77
C ASP A 57 19.28 1.70 -12.07
N ASP A 58 18.82 2.13 -10.89
CA ASP A 58 19.47 3.15 -10.05
C ASP A 58 20.80 2.66 -9.48
N TYR A 59 20.89 1.39 -9.09
CA TYR A 59 22.15 0.75 -8.67
C TYR A 59 23.18 0.76 -9.81
N VAL A 60 22.73 0.61 -11.05
CA VAL A 60 23.59 0.58 -12.23
C VAL A 60 23.96 2.00 -12.72
N LYS A 61 23.07 3.00 -12.55
CA LYS A 61 23.20 4.33 -13.19
C LYS A 61 23.43 5.52 -12.24
N GLY A 62 23.34 5.31 -10.92
CA GLY A 62 23.41 6.39 -9.91
C GLY A 62 22.05 6.99 -9.60
N ILE A 63 21.82 7.32 -8.31
CA ILE A 63 20.49 7.59 -7.74
C ILE A 63 20.08 9.07 -7.92
N ASP A 64 18.89 9.31 -8.48
CA ASP A 64 18.21 10.62 -8.46
C ASP A 64 16.86 10.49 -7.73
N LYS A 65 16.88 10.71 -6.41
CA LYS A 65 15.76 10.41 -5.52
C LYS A 65 14.51 11.26 -5.74
N GLU A 66 14.63 12.37 -6.45
CA GLU A 66 13.52 13.31 -6.67
C GLU A 66 12.56 12.85 -7.77
N LYS A 67 12.90 11.79 -8.51
CA LYS A 67 12.08 11.24 -9.60
C LYS A 67 11.20 10.06 -9.20
N TYR A 68 11.21 9.68 -7.92
CA TYR A 68 10.44 8.54 -7.43
C TYR A 68 8.95 8.85 -7.37
N THR A 69 8.26 8.53 -8.46
CA THR A 69 6.79 8.41 -8.45
C THR A 69 6.41 7.21 -9.29
N ALA A 70 5.93 6.15 -8.65
CA ALA A 70 5.24 5.06 -9.32
C ALA A 70 3.74 5.21 -9.01
N PRO A 71 2.86 5.23 -10.03
CA PRO A 71 1.43 5.26 -9.77
C PRO A 71 1.03 3.95 -9.09
N ASN A 72 0.59 4.03 -7.83
CA ASN A 72 -0.06 2.90 -7.19
C ASN A 72 -1.53 2.88 -7.63
N ASP A 73 -1.85 2.11 -8.65
CA ASP A 73 -3.23 1.84 -9.11
C ASP A 73 -3.97 0.83 -8.21
N GLY A 74 -3.53 0.72 -6.95
CA GLY A 74 -4.10 -0.13 -5.93
C GLY A 74 -5.56 0.20 -5.60
N MET A 75 -6.26 -0.79 -5.07
CA MET A 75 -7.62 -0.63 -4.59
C MET A 75 -7.59 0.04 -3.21
N LEU A 76 -8.49 0.99 -2.96
CA LEU A 76 -8.69 1.59 -1.64
C LEU A 76 -9.20 0.50 -0.68
N ILE A 77 -8.54 0.36 0.46
CA ILE A 77 -8.88 -0.61 1.48
C ILE A 77 -9.89 0.02 2.44
N VAL A 78 -11.02 -0.67 2.63
CA VAL A 78 -12.07 -0.28 3.56
C VAL A 78 -12.10 -1.28 4.71
N PHE A 79 -11.98 -0.81 5.95
CA PHE A 79 -12.15 -1.65 7.12
C PHE A 79 -13.64 -1.93 7.33
N ASP A 80 -14.01 -3.19 7.55
CA ASP A 80 -15.39 -3.53 7.89
C ASP A 80 -15.76 -2.84 9.21
N GLU A 81 -16.85 -2.07 9.23
CA GLU A 81 -17.35 -1.47 10.47
C GLU A 81 -17.67 -2.59 11.46
N VAL A 82 -17.01 -2.57 12.62
CA VAL A 82 -17.44 -3.39 13.76
C VAL A 82 -18.75 -2.79 14.26
N VAL A 83 -19.87 -3.37 13.84
CA VAL A 83 -21.19 -3.05 14.42
C VAL A 83 -21.17 -3.53 15.88
N SER A 84 -20.75 -2.65 16.80
CA SER A 84 -21.02 -2.81 18.22
C SER A 84 -22.53 -2.71 18.42
N ARG A 85 -23.18 -3.84 18.67
CA ARG A 85 -24.53 -3.91 19.23
C ARG A 85 -24.49 -3.72 20.74
#